data_AF-A0A1X7RBK7-F1
#
_entry.id   AF-A0A1X7RBK7-F1
#
_cell.length_a   1.000
_cell.length_b   1.000
_cell.length_c   1.000
_cell.angle_alpha   90.00
_cell.angle_beta   90.00
_cell.angle_gamma   90.00
#
_symmetry.space_group_name_H-M   'P 1'
#
loop_
_entity.id
_entity.type
_entity.pdbx_description
1 polymer ?
#
loop_
_entity_poly.entity_id
_entity_poly.type
_entity_poly.pdbx_seq_one_letter_code
_entity_poly.pdbx_strand_id
1 'polypeptide(L)'
;MCSLNELITGIKELPEPDLTASRLMDAAADYVPLKLRGHIDAKDINSSPKTLENGGTEFFQALIDITHPRLRLYGSGKELAENRSPIIYKSLDNNQYIYKTDVFIIIQNICGYRKDSTNNIIELNRFLEVMYLKAREETSRKYLEFVRFDADSFRKIEKKFEKFNQGACFVDREMENLSSRWNKGTQMETIFQSFKSLIPVKSDYQYMILRNFVVYLYGSTDPEFRILPLELYKFEKWLEIFQKVFEEYPELFSPRFPHFIKTAHLHRLLASFEVSLSSFHFPANPVKEVRNAKADHGFTLQNLKNELTYLGLTETFPDITDYAEIAYNEVMRVKKEMLLRTCDLFDAIEHCQLLCIFNRSPFLKQFLHNQKACHRLVGLHCDLCIKEKVEKSENQEAWDLDESSSTKSPIDCKKCSQTLQTIEDVKKELKTSQNKENKMRKKVSELEKKLDVENVQNEQEVKEMEDDLRGKQEELNILRNDSLKVHDVLMEIADLKQKHSKLEKHVEGLKEENLKQERNYNLTQSNLEANLSSMREGLTILQQYTEELEQERQKYQEMLTARSEETSVQAEPAGGEEEMLDVTKQIEEAKEEKIRLKAEHDANERIIQQLLDKLANFS
;
A
#
# COMPACT_ATOMS: atom_id res chain seq x y z
N MET A 1 10.19 17.03 -0.61
CA MET A 1 9.00 16.54 0.11
C MET A 1 8.03 16.29 -1.02
N CYS A 2 7.75 15.03 -1.33
CA CYS A 2 6.59 14.75 -2.15
C CYS A 2 5.36 14.96 -1.27
N SER A 3 4.43 15.81 -1.68
CA SER A 3 3.18 15.98 -0.95
C SER A 3 2.44 14.65 -0.85
N LEU A 4 1.58 14.45 0.16
CA LEU A 4 0.70 13.27 0.20
C LEU A 4 -0.11 13.13 -1.12
N ASN A 5 -0.39 14.24 -1.82
CA ASN A 5 -0.97 14.21 -3.16
C ASN A 5 -0.02 13.63 -4.22
N GLU A 6 1.29 13.83 -4.13
CA GLU A 6 2.28 13.12 -4.96
C GLU A 6 2.43 11.63 -4.56
N LEU A 7 2.14 11.25 -3.32
CA LEU A 7 2.09 9.84 -2.92
C LEU A 7 0.81 9.11 -3.37
N ILE A 8 -0.32 9.82 -3.44
CA ILE A 8 -1.64 9.29 -3.83
C ILE A 8 -1.84 9.34 -5.36
N THR A 9 -1.25 10.32 -6.04
CA THR A 9 -1.40 10.53 -7.50
C THR A 9 -0.10 10.31 -8.28
N GLY A 10 1.06 10.31 -7.59
CA GLY A 10 2.40 10.38 -8.22
C GLY A 10 3.29 9.15 -8.02
N ILE A 11 2.74 7.94 -7.80
CA ILE A 11 3.53 6.70 -8.02
C ILE A 11 3.91 6.54 -9.51
N LYS A 12 3.28 7.29 -10.42
CA LYS A 12 3.75 7.46 -11.80
C LYS A 12 5.05 8.27 -11.93
N GLU A 13 5.54 8.90 -10.85
CA GLU A 13 6.64 9.88 -10.88
C GLU A 13 7.59 9.85 -9.66
N LEU A 14 7.74 8.69 -9.00
CA LEU A 14 8.77 8.53 -7.96
C LEU A 14 10.15 8.81 -8.58
N PRO A 15 10.93 9.79 -8.08
CA PRO A 15 12.30 9.99 -8.52
C PRO A 15 13.15 8.75 -8.19
N GLU A 16 13.92 8.33 -9.20
CA GLU A 16 14.59 7.05 -9.42
C GLU A 16 16.02 6.94 -8.83
N PRO A 17 16.22 6.47 -7.57
CA PRO A 17 17.48 5.75 -7.32
C PRO A 17 17.37 4.41 -6.60
N ASP A 18 16.21 4.00 -6.05
CA ASP A 18 16.19 2.93 -5.02
C ASP A 18 15.31 1.69 -5.30
N LEU A 19 14.61 1.62 -6.44
CA LEU A 19 14.05 0.37 -6.95
C LEU A 19 15.11 -0.28 -7.85
N THR A 20 15.95 -1.14 -7.29
CA THR A 20 16.82 -1.97 -8.14
C THR A 20 15.97 -3.00 -8.90
N ALA A 21 16.39 -3.40 -10.10
CA ALA A 21 15.75 -4.49 -10.85
C ALA A 21 15.59 -5.77 -9.98
N SER A 22 16.55 -6.01 -9.07
CA SER A 22 16.49 -7.08 -8.07
C SER A 22 15.28 -6.98 -7.15
N ARG A 23 14.93 -5.79 -6.66
CA ARG A 23 13.81 -5.59 -5.73
C ARG A 23 12.45 -5.70 -6.41
N LEU A 24 12.36 -5.25 -7.65
CA LEU A 24 11.16 -5.47 -8.45
C LEU A 24 10.96 -6.96 -8.75
N MET A 25 12.05 -7.69 -8.99
CA MET A 25 12.06 -9.13 -9.14
C MET A 25 11.59 -9.86 -7.89
N ASP A 26 12.08 -9.51 -6.70
CA ASP A 26 11.62 -10.14 -5.45
C ASP A 26 10.11 -9.98 -5.26
N ALA A 27 9.62 -8.76 -5.48
CA ALA A 27 8.19 -8.49 -5.37
C ALA A 27 7.37 -9.03 -6.56
N ALA A 28 7.97 -9.24 -7.74
CA ALA A 28 7.32 -9.88 -8.89
C ALA A 28 7.24 -11.40 -8.70
N ALA A 29 8.26 -12.00 -8.09
CA ALA A 29 8.33 -13.43 -7.83
C ALA A 29 7.10 -13.89 -7.05
N ASP A 30 6.61 -13.10 -6.09
CA ASP A 30 5.39 -13.40 -5.31
C ASP A 30 4.12 -13.53 -6.17
N TYR A 31 4.08 -12.91 -7.35
CA TYR A 31 2.97 -13.03 -8.30
C TYR A 31 3.20 -14.12 -9.36
N VAL A 32 4.47 -14.54 -9.58
CA VAL A 32 4.81 -15.63 -10.50
C VAL A 32 4.68 -16.99 -9.79
N PRO A 33 3.81 -17.90 -10.27
CA PRO A 33 3.72 -19.26 -9.74
C PRO A 33 5.09 -19.92 -9.65
N LEU A 34 5.37 -20.61 -8.53
CA LEU A 34 6.64 -21.29 -8.29
C LEU A 34 7.17 -22.08 -9.50
N LYS A 35 6.29 -22.81 -10.18
CA LYS A 35 6.59 -23.61 -11.37
C LYS A 35 7.10 -22.82 -12.60
N LEU A 36 6.87 -21.51 -12.63
CA LEU A 36 7.27 -20.62 -13.72
C LEU A 36 8.51 -19.79 -13.38
N ARG A 37 8.88 -19.67 -12.10
CA ARG A 37 10.03 -18.85 -11.66
C ARG A 37 11.36 -19.34 -12.26
N GLY A 38 11.51 -20.64 -12.49
CA GLY A 38 12.71 -21.22 -13.12
C GLY A 38 12.90 -20.86 -14.60
N HIS A 39 11.93 -20.20 -15.24
CA HIS A 39 12.03 -19.70 -16.61
C HIS A 39 12.45 -18.23 -16.67
N ILE A 40 12.78 -17.61 -15.54
CA ILE A 40 13.27 -16.24 -15.48
C ILE A 40 14.79 -16.30 -15.27
N ASP A 41 15.58 -16.11 -16.34
CA ASP A 41 17.04 -16.05 -16.24
C ASP A 41 17.45 -14.65 -15.73
N ALA A 42 18.30 -14.59 -14.70
CA ALA A 42 18.82 -13.33 -14.18
C ALA A 42 19.60 -12.54 -15.25
N LYS A 43 20.17 -13.23 -16.25
CA LYS A 43 20.88 -12.61 -17.38
C LYS A 43 19.95 -11.79 -18.27
N ASP A 44 18.75 -12.31 -18.51
CA ASP A 44 17.73 -11.69 -19.34
C ASP A 44 17.18 -10.38 -18.73
N ILE A 45 17.24 -10.27 -17.40
CA ILE A 45 16.79 -9.09 -16.64
C ILE A 45 17.86 -8.00 -16.60
N ASN A 46 19.13 -8.37 -16.56
CA ASN A 46 20.24 -7.41 -16.58
C ASN A 46 20.40 -6.69 -17.95
N SER A 47 19.79 -7.23 -19.01
CA SER A 47 19.66 -6.60 -20.32
C SER A 47 18.43 -5.69 -20.49
N SER A 48 17.53 -5.66 -19.51
CA SER A 48 16.30 -4.85 -19.57
C SER A 48 16.58 -3.36 -19.28
N PRO A 49 15.77 -2.41 -19.80
CA PRO A 49 15.99 -0.98 -19.57
C PRO A 49 16.12 -0.69 -18.07
N LYS A 50 17.22 -0.03 -17.69
CA LYS A 50 17.51 0.36 -16.30
C LYS A 50 16.52 1.41 -15.76
N THR A 51 15.72 2.01 -16.64
CA THR A 51 14.75 3.06 -16.32
C THR A 51 13.45 2.44 -15.81
N LEU A 52 13.03 2.88 -14.62
CA LEU A 52 11.85 2.39 -13.91
C LEU A 52 10.76 3.44 -13.88
N GLU A 53 10.56 4.04 -15.04
CA GLU A 53 9.50 5.00 -15.29
C GLU A 53 8.13 4.30 -15.18
N ASN A 54 7.09 5.07 -14.86
CA ASN A 54 5.69 4.62 -14.86
C ASN A 54 5.37 3.49 -13.85
N GLY A 55 5.92 3.54 -12.63
CA GLY A 55 5.62 2.58 -11.56
C GLY A 55 6.14 1.16 -11.85
N GLY A 56 7.15 1.04 -12.73
CA GLY A 56 7.68 -0.24 -13.20
C GLY A 56 6.87 -0.89 -14.31
N THR A 57 5.90 -0.19 -14.91
CA THR A 57 5.07 -0.71 -16.02
C THR A 57 5.94 -1.25 -17.15
N GLU A 58 6.94 -0.47 -17.59
CA GLU A 58 7.85 -0.87 -18.66
C GLU A 58 8.77 -2.01 -18.24
N PHE A 59 9.21 -2.03 -16.98
CA PHE A 59 9.96 -3.15 -16.43
C PHE A 59 9.14 -4.43 -16.38
N PHE A 60 7.90 -4.40 -15.90
CA PHE A 60 7.02 -5.57 -15.90
C PHE A 60 6.66 -5.99 -17.32
N GLN A 61 6.49 -5.03 -18.23
CA GLN A 61 6.21 -5.33 -19.62
C GLN A 61 7.41 -6.02 -20.27
N ALA A 62 8.62 -5.48 -20.08
CA ALA A 62 9.85 -6.11 -20.53
C ALA A 62 10.05 -7.48 -19.86
N LEU A 63 9.77 -7.63 -18.56
CA LEU A 63 9.78 -8.92 -17.88
C LEU A 63 8.80 -9.89 -18.55
N ILE A 64 7.55 -9.49 -18.82
CA ILE A 64 6.55 -10.31 -19.50
C ILE A 64 6.99 -10.68 -20.92
N ASP A 65 7.65 -9.76 -21.62
CA ASP A 65 8.08 -9.96 -23.02
C ASP A 65 9.32 -10.84 -23.13
N ILE A 66 10.21 -10.80 -22.15
CA ILE A 66 11.43 -11.61 -22.11
C ILE A 66 11.16 -13.00 -21.52
N THR A 67 10.13 -13.13 -20.68
CA THR A 67 9.79 -14.39 -20.03
C THR A 67 8.78 -15.22 -20.85
N HIS A 68 8.72 -16.53 -20.57
CA HIS A 68 7.89 -17.50 -21.29
C HIS A 68 6.46 -16.97 -21.54
N PRO A 69 5.82 -17.21 -22.71
CA PRO A 69 4.46 -16.75 -23.07
C PRO A 69 3.33 -17.06 -22.08
N ARG A 70 3.61 -17.84 -21.04
CA ARG A 70 2.69 -18.17 -19.95
C ARG A 70 2.59 -17.07 -18.90
N LEU A 71 3.51 -16.10 -18.88
CA LEU A 71 3.40 -14.92 -18.01
C LEU A 71 2.42 -13.88 -18.56
N ARG A 72 2.15 -13.87 -19.88
CA ARG A 72 1.03 -13.12 -20.49
C ARG A 72 -0.35 -13.50 -19.95
N LEU A 73 -0.47 -14.65 -19.28
CA LEU A 73 -1.73 -15.07 -18.66
C LEU A 73 -2.14 -14.19 -17.46
N TYR A 74 -1.21 -13.38 -16.94
CA TYR A 74 -1.39 -12.52 -15.76
C TYR A 74 -1.64 -11.05 -16.09
N GLY A 75 -1.81 -10.71 -17.38
CA GLY A 75 -2.09 -9.35 -17.81
C GLY A 75 -0.91 -8.64 -18.46
N SER A 76 -1.10 -7.37 -18.77
CA SER A 76 -0.03 -6.47 -19.24
C SER A 76 0.90 -6.03 -18.10
N GLY A 77 2.08 -5.49 -18.42
CA GLY A 77 2.97 -4.89 -17.42
C GLY A 77 2.31 -3.76 -16.63
N LYS A 78 1.32 -3.10 -17.25
CA LYS A 78 0.45 -2.10 -16.62
C LYS A 78 -0.44 -2.72 -15.55
N GLU A 79 -1.09 -3.86 -15.83
CA GLU A 79 -1.91 -4.56 -14.82
C GLU A 79 -1.09 -5.00 -13.60
N LEU A 80 0.16 -5.45 -13.82
CA LEU A 80 1.08 -5.80 -12.74
C LEU A 80 1.56 -4.57 -11.93
N ALA A 81 1.78 -3.43 -12.59
CA ALA A 81 2.14 -2.18 -11.93
C ALA A 81 0.96 -1.59 -11.14
N GLU A 82 -0.26 -1.64 -11.69
CA GLU A 82 -1.49 -1.17 -11.05
C GLU A 82 -1.78 -1.95 -9.77
N ASN A 83 -1.46 -3.25 -9.73
CA ASN A 83 -1.54 -4.07 -8.50
C ASN A 83 -0.60 -3.60 -7.36
N ARG A 84 0.31 -2.66 -7.61
CA ARG A 84 1.21 -2.08 -6.59
C ARG A 84 0.83 -0.67 -6.14
N SER A 85 -0.12 -0.02 -6.81
CA SER A 85 -0.54 1.31 -6.44
C SER A 85 -1.80 1.24 -5.57
N PRO A 86 -1.83 1.89 -4.40
CA PRO A 86 -3.04 1.94 -3.59
C PRO A 86 -4.16 2.60 -4.40
N ILE A 87 -5.29 1.90 -4.55
CA ILE A 87 -6.44 2.43 -5.29
C ILE A 87 -7.38 3.11 -4.30
N ILE A 88 -7.70 4.38 -4.56
CA ILE A 88 -8.72 5.12 -3.82
C ILE A 88 -10.06 5.00 -4.54
N TYR A 89 -10.98 4.28 -3.93
CA TYR A 89 -12.34 4.05 -4.40
C TYR A 89 -13.25 5.17 -3.91
N LYS A 90 -14.23 5.58 -4.73
CA LYS A 90 -15.30 6.50 -4.33
C LYS A 90 -16.60 5.71 -4.16
N SER A 91 -17.29 5.90 -3.05
CA SER A 91 -18.65 5.39 -2.84
C SER A 91 -19.69 6.24 -3.58
N LEU A 92 -20.95 5.80 -3.57
CA LEU A 92 -22.08 6.50 -4.20
C LEU A 92 -22.37 7.89 -3.60
N ASP A 93 -21.97 8.12 -2.34
CA ASP A 93 -22.05 9.41 -1.66
C ASP A 93 -20.74 10.23 -1.77
N ASN A 94 -19.86 9.86 -2.71
CA ASN A 94 -18.54 10.47 -2.96
C ASN A 94 -17.52 10.39 -1.81
N ASN A 95 -17.79 9.61 -0.75
CA ASN A 95 -16.77 9.34 0.26
C ASN A 95 -15.64 8.47 -0.32
N GLN A 96 -14.41 8.73 0.12
CA GLN A 96 -13.23 8.00 -0.36
C GLN A 96 -12.91 6.81 0.54
N TYR A 97 -12.55 5.69 -0.06
CA TYR A 97 -12.20 4.44 0.59
C TYR A 97 -10.94 3.85 -0.03
N ILE A 98 -10.18 3.10 0.76
CA ILE A 98 -8.99 2.39 0.31
C ILE A 98 -9.11 0.93 0.73
N TYR A 99 -8.61 0.01 -0.09
CA TYR A 99 -8.52 -1.38 0.32
C TYR A 99 -7.52 -1.49 1.47
N LYS A 100 -7.90 -2.14 2.58
CA LYS A 100 -7.11 -2.10 3.81
C LYS A 100 -5.69 -2.64 3.65
N THR A 101 -5.46 -3.59 2.75
CA THR A 101 -4.10 -4.06 2.45
C THR A 101 -3.23 -2.97 1.82
N ASP A 102 -3.84 -2.09 1.02
CA ASP A 102 -3.15 -0.98 0.35
C ASP A 102 -2.73 0.11 1.33
N VAL A 103 -3.34 0.17 2.52
CA VAL A 103 -2.86 1.00 3.64
C VAL A 103 -1.43 0.63 4.01
N PHE A 104 -1.08 -0.67 4.03
CA PHE A 104 0.30 -1.10 4.31
C PHE A 104 1.28 -0.63 3.24
N ILE A 105 0.84 -0.54 1.98
CA ILE A 105 1.63 0.02 0.87
C ILE A 105 1.88 1.51 1.11
N ILE A 106 0.85 2.27 1.50
CA ILE A 106 1.01 3.69 1.83
C ILE A 106 1.99 3.88 2.99
N ILE A 107 1.86 3.09 4.06
CA ILE A 107 2.77 3.15 5.20
C ILE A 107 4.20 2.79 4.80
N GLN A 108 4.39 1.75 3.98
CA GLN A 108 5.70 1.39 3.43
C GLN A 108 6.32 2.56 2.66
N ASN A 109 5.52 3.27 1.85
CA ASN A 109 5.99 4.43 1.08
C ASN A 109 6.34 5.61 2.00
N ILE A 110 5.56 5.86 3.05
CA ILE A 110 5.86 6.86 4.08
C ILE A 110 7.21 6.56 4.76
N CYS A 111 7.48 5.30 5.10
CA CYS A 111 8.73 4.90 5.75
C CYS A 111 9.95 4.93 4.81
N GLY A 112 9.76 4.60 3.52
CA GLY A 112 10.82 4.46 2.53
C GLY A 112 11.55 5.75 2.15
N TYR A 113 10.97 6.92 2.46
CA TYR A 113 11.53 8.23 2.17
C TYR A 113 12.61 8.62 3.20
N ARG A 114 13.78 7.99 3.11
CA ARG A 114 15.02 8.46 3.76
C ARG A 114 15.92 9.05 2.67
N LYS A 115 16.26 10.34 2.80
CA LYS A 115 16.94 11.11 1.75
C LYS A 115 18.44 10.85 1.62
N ASP A 116 19.04 10.17 2.57
CA ASP A 116 20.49 10.24 2.75
C ASP A 116 21.16 8.87 2.60
N SER A 117 21.92 8.71 1.50
CA SER A 117 23.01 7.75 1.24
C SER A 117 22.69 6.28 0.88
N THR A 118 23.28 5.83 -0.23
CA THR A 118 23.29 4.46 -0.78
C THR A 118 24.17 3.50 0.06
N ASN A 119 23.81 3.27 1.32
CA ASN A 119 24.53 2.36 2.21
C ASN A 119 23.74 1.06 2.46
N ASN A 120 24.42 -0.09 2.47
CA ASN A 120 23.86 -1.43 2.73
C ASN A 120 23.03 -1.51 4.04
N ILE A 121 23.28 -0.60 4.98
CA ILE A 121 22.52 -0.44 6.23
C ILE A 121 21.08 0.04 5.98
N ILE A 122 20.87 0.98 5.06
CA ILE A 122 19.52 1.46 4.71
C ILE A 122 18.74 0.34 4.02
N GLU A 123 19.44 -0.46 3.21
CA GLU A 123 18.86 -1.62 2.55
C GLU A 123 18.38 -2.68 3.55
N LEU A 124 19.17 -2.95 4.61
CA LEU A 124 18.73 -3.79 5.72
C LEU A 124 17.50 -3.20 6.42
N ASN A 125 17.53 -1.92 6.79
CA ASN A 125 16.41 -1.28 7.50
C ASN A 125 15.11 -1.34 6.68
N ARG A 126 15.17 -0.99 5.40
CA ARG A 126 14.03 -1.09 4.48
C ARG A 126 13.53 -2.54 4.35
N PHE A 127 14.45 -3.50 4.24
CA PHE A 127 14.08 -4.91 4.14
C PHE A 127 13.33 -5.37 5.40
N LEU A 128 13.83 -5.02 6.58
CA LEU A 128 13.19 -5.34 7.87
C LEU A 128 11.81 -4.67 8.00
N GLU A 129 11.67 -3.41 7.60
CA GLU A 129 10.40 -2.67 7.57
C GLU A 129 9.36 -3.36 6.69
N VAL A 130 9.76 -3.74 5.46
CA VAL A 130 8.88 -4.43 4.50
C VAL A 130 8.47 -5.79 5.04
N MET A 131 9.41 -6.57 5.58
CA MET A 131 9.09 -7.87 6.17
C MET A 131 8.08 -7.74 7.32
N TYR A 132 8.27 -6.76 8.20
CA TYR A 132 7.36 -6.50 9.31
C TYR A 132 5.96 -6.09 8.82
N LEU A 133 5.88 -5.14 7.89
CA LEU A 133 4.60 -4.67 7.33
C LEU A 133 3.88 -5.76 6.56
N LYS A 134 4.60 -6.59 5.78
CA LYS A 134 4.02 -7.72 5.05
C LYS A 134 3.46 -8.78 6.00
N ALA A 135 4.18 -9.12 7.06
CA ALA A 135 3.69 -10.06 8.06
C ALA A 135 2.41 -9.54 8.75
N ARG A 136 2.30 -8.22 8.96
CA ARG A 136 1.06 -7.59 9.45
C ARG A 136 -0.05 -7.60 8.41
N GLU A 137 0.25 -7.27 7.15
CA GLU A 137 -0.70 -7.32 6.03
C GLU A 137 -1.32 -8.71 5.87
N GLU A 138 -0.52 -9.77 5.97
CA GLU A 138 -0.99 -11.16 5.89
C GLU A 138 -2.05 -11.51 6.94
N THR A 139 -1.96 -10.91 8.14
CA THR A 139 -2.99 -11.07 9.17
C THR A 139 -4.32 -10.43 8.79
N SER A 140 -4.29 -9.37 7.98
CA SER A 140 -5.48 -8.66 7.47
C SER A 140 -6.01 -9.23 6.14
N ARG A 141 -5.16 -9.88 5.33
CA ARG A 141 -5.49 -10.41 3.97
C ARG A 141 -6.63 -11.42 3.94
N LYS A 142 -6.98 -12.02 5.09
CA LYS A 142 -8.12 -12.95 5.20
C LYS A 142 -9.46 -12.28 4.91
N TYR A 143 -9.55 -10.96 5.03
CA TYR A 143 -10.78 -10.20 4.87
C TYR A 143 -10.66 -9.20 3.72
N LEU A 144 -11.74 -9.08 2.93
CA LEU A 144 -11.85 -8.00 1.96
C LEU A 144 -12.53 -6.82 2.67
N GLU A 145 -11.71 -5.94 3.24
CA GLU A 145 -12.14 -4.78 4.03
C GLU A 145 -11.68 -3.49 3.36
N PHE A 146 -12.61 -2.57 3.15
CA PHE A 146 -12.30 -1.19 2.77
C PHE A 146 -12.39 -0.30 3.99
N VAL A 147 -11.42 0.58 4.15
CA VAL A 147 -11.40 1.59 5.22
C VAL A 147 -11.57 2.96 4.60
N ARG A 148 -12.19 3.90 5.34
CA ARG A 148 -12.34 5.26 4.86
C ARG A 148 -10.95 5.86 4.64
N PHE A 149 -10.72 6.39 3.44
CA PHE A 149 -9.51 7.11 3.14
C PHE A 149 -9.61 8.53 3.70
N ASP A 150 -8.76 8.86 4.67
CA ASP A 150 -8.67 10.20 5.24
C ASP A 150 -7.24 10.71 5.11
N ALA A 151 -7.03 11.64 4.17
CA ALA A 151 -5.72 12.22 3.89
C ALA A 151 -5.09 12.86 5.14
N ASP A 152 -5.90 13.44 6.03
CA ASP A 152 -5.38 14.05 7.27
C ASP A 152 -4.80 13.03 8.24
N SER A 153 -5.45 11.87 8.38
CA SER A 153 -4.91 10.77 9.18
C SER A 153 -3.56 10.29 8.64
N PHE A 154 -3.43 10.09 7.32
CA PHE A 154 -2.15 9.70 6.71
C PHE A 154 -1.07 10.78 6.88
N ARG A 155 -1.40 12.07 6.74
CA ARG A 155 -0.47 13.18 7.05
C ARG A 155 0.01 13.18 8.50
N LYS A 156 -0.87 12.85 9.45
CA LYS A 156 -0.51 12.75 10.88
C LYS A 156 0.43 11.57 11.13
N ILE A 157 0.17 10.43 10.47
CA ILE A 157 1.03 9.25 10.54
C ILE A 157 2.41 9.57 9.95
N GLU A 158 2.48 10.18 8.77
CA GLU A 158 3.72 10.62 8.12
C GLU A 158 4.55 11.51 9.06
N LYS A 159 3.95 12.55 9.64
CA LYS A 159 4.62 13.44 10.60
C LYS A 159 5.19 12.71 11.83
N LYS A 160 4.58 11.61 12.27
CA LYS A 160 5.13 10.82 13.40
C LYS A 160 6.41 10.09 12.99
N PHE A 161 6.43 9.48 11.81
CA PHE A 161 7.62 8.83 11.27
C PHE A 161 8.74 9.86 10.97
N GLU A 162 8.39 11.03 10.41
CA GLU A 162 9.35 12.12 10.18
C GLU A 162 10.00 12.61 11.48
N LYS A 163 9.21 12.84 12.54
CA LYS A 163 9.73 13.28 13.85
C LYS A 163 10.70 12.27 14.44
N PHE A 164 10.45 10.98 14.27
CA PHE A 164 11.41 9.97 14.72
C PHE A 164 12.67 9.98 13.87
N ASN A 165 12.56 10.08 12.54
CA ASN A 165 13.72 10.18 11.68
C ASN A 165 14.61 11.40 12.03
N GLN A 166 14.01 12.52 12.41
CA GLN A 166 14.72 13.70 12.91
C GLN A 166 15.34 13.49 14.30
N GLY A 167 14.68 12.73 15.17
CA GLY A 167 15.16 12.40 16.53
C GLY A 167 16.13 11.22 16.60
N ALA A 168 16.22 10.39 15.57
CA ALA A 168 17.09 9.21 15.53
C ALA A 168 18.59 9.56 15.39
N CYS A 169 18.93 10.84 15.24
CA CYS A 169 20.28 11.36 15.35
C CYS A 169 20.81 11.45 16.81
N PHE A 170 20.00 11.18 17.83
CA PHE A 170 20.44 11.20 19.23
C PHE A 170 20.99 9.84 19.70
N VAL A 171 22.08 9.36 19.08
CA VAL A 171 22.68 8.04 19.37
C VAL A 171 23.75 8.10 20.48
N ASP A 172 24.28 9.26 20.82
CA ASP A 172 25.46 9.34 21.70
C ASP A 172 25.20 8.88 23.13
N ARG A 173 24.00 9.16 23.69
CA ARG A 173 23.69 8.81 25.09
C ARG A 173 23.20 7.36 25.26
N GLU A 174 22.75 6.72 24.19
CA GLU A 174 22.27 5.32 24.22
C GLU A 174 23.34 4.32 23.77
N MET A 175 24.40 4.77 23.09
CA MET A 175 25.61 3.98 22.81
C MET A 175 26.21 3.36 24.08
N GLU A 176 26.18 4.08 25.21
CA GLU A 176 26.64 3.57 26.51
C GLU A 176 25.81 2.36 26.97
N ASN A 177 24.48 2.41 26.84
CA ASN A 177 23.58 1.30 27.16
C ASN A 177 23.68 0.14 26.16
N LEU A 178 23.99 0.42 24.89
CA LEU A 178 24.21 -0.63 23.89
C LEU A 178 25.51 -1.41 24.15
N SER A 179 26.53 -0.75 24.73
CA SER A 179 27.78 -1.40 25.17
C SER A 179 27.56 -2.57 26.11
N SER A 180 26.56 -2.46 27.01
CA SER A 180 26.34 -3.43 28.08
C SER A 180 25.50 -4.62 27.60
N ARG A 181 24.60 -4.41 26.62
CA ARG A 181 23.81 -5.47 25.98
C ARG A 181 24.62 -6.24 24.93
N TRP A 182 25.60 -5.58 24.29
CA TRP A 182 26.37 -6.13 23.18
C TRP A 182 27.88 -5.94 23.42
N ASN A 183 28.51 -6.99 23.95
CA ASN A 183 29.96 -7.01 24.23
C ASN A 183 30.78 -7.26 22.96
N LYS A 184 32.09 -6.98 23.00
CA LYS A 184 33.11 -7.22 21.94
C LYS A 184 33.25 -8.69 21.46
N GLY A 185 32.29 -9.56 21.73
CA GLY A 185 32.26 -10.97 21.31
C GLY A 185 30.85 -11.49 20.99
N THR A 186 29.85 -10.62 20.83
CA THR A 186 28.53 -11.07 20.37
C THR A 186 28.68 -11.74 19.01
N GLN A 187 28.30 -13.02 18.96
CA GLN A 187 28.35 -13.82 17.75
C GLN A 187 27.30 -13.33 16.74
N MET A 188 27.64 -13.35 15.46
CA MET A 188 26.75 -13.03 14.34
C MET A 188 25.39 -13.73 14.47
N GLU A 189 25.39 -14.99 14.88
CA GLU A 189 24.17 -15.78 15.06
C GLU A 189 23.24 -15.19 16.14
N THR A 190 23.77 -14.64 17.23
CA THR A 190 22.96 -13.98 18.28
C THR A 190 22.28 -12.71 17.75
N ILE A 191 22.98 -11.93 16.93
CA ILE A 191 22.43 -10.73 16.28
C ILE A 191 21.33 -11.14 15.30
N PHE A 192 21.59 -12.14 14.46
CA PHE A 192 20.61 -12.68 13.52
C PHE A 192 19.34 -13.20 14.22
N GLN A 193 19.47 -13.98 15.30
CA GLN A 193 18.32 -14.47 16.07
C GLN A 193 17.52 -13.32 16.69
N SER A 194 18.18 -12.22 17.05
CA SER A 194 17.53 -11.03 17.59
C SER A 194 16.70 -10.32 16.51
N PHE A 195 17.25 -10.06 15.32
CA PHE A 195 16.46 -9.55 14.18
C PHE A 195 15.31 -10.49 13.82
N LYS A 196 15.56 -11.80 13.79
CA LYS A 196 14.56 -12.83 13.52
C LYS A 196 13.39 -12.77 14.52
N SER A 197 13.68 -12.54 15.80
CA SER A 197 12.66 -12.48 16.86
C SER A 197 11.73 -11.26 16.78
N LEU A 198 12.19 -10.18 16.13
CA LEU A 198 11.44 -8.94 15.99
C LEU A 198 10.41 -8.98 14.86
N ILE A 199 10.52 -9.92 13.93
CA ILE A 199 9.69 -9.97 12.73
C ILE A 199 8.80 -11.23 12.76
N PRO A 200 7.46 -11.09 12.72
CA PRO A 200 6.54 -12.23 12.78
C PRO A 200 6.35 -12.92 11.40
N VAL A 201 7.43 -13.21 10.69
CA VAL A 201 7.40 -13.83 9.35
C VAL A 201 7.39 -15.36 9.44
N LYS A 202 6.70 -16.03 8.49
CA LYS A 202 6.65 -17.51 8.37
C LYS A 202 7.44 -18.08 7.19
N SER A 203 8.17 -17.25 6.45
CA SER A 203 8.90 -17.65 5.24
C SER A 203 10.37 -17.92 5.52
N ASP A 204 10.79 -19.17 5.37
CA ASP A 204 12.21 -19.57 5.49
C ASP A 204 13.10 -18.83 4.48
N TYR A 205 12.57 -18.53 3.29
CA TYR A 205 13.29 -17.79 2.25
C TYR A 205 13.64 -16.36 2.69
N GLN A 206 12.69 -15.67 3.33
CA GLN A 206 12.95 -14.31 3.81
C GLN A 206 13.97 -14.30 4.96
N TYR A 207 13.95 -15.32 5.84
CA TYR A 207 14.98 -15.48 6.86
C TYR A 207 16.35 -15.81 6.28
N MET A 208 16.41 -16.57 5.19
CA MET A 208 17.66 -16.83 4.47
C MET A 208 18.25 -15.52 3.90
N ILE A 209 17.43 -14.68 3.27
CA ILE A 209 17.87 -13.36 2.77
C ILE A 209 18.36 -12.49 3.92
N LEU A 210 17.58 -12.39 5.02
CA LEU A 210 17.98 -11.64 6.20
C LEU A 210 19.34 -12.11 6.73
N ARG A 211 19.54 -13.44 6.81
CA ARG A 211 20.80 -14.03 7.26
C ARG A 211 21.96 -13.61 6.38
N ASN A 212 21.79 -13.62 5.05
CA ASN A 212 22.82 -13.21 4.11
C ASN A 212 23.19 -11.73 4.28
N PHE A 213 22.21 -10.83 4.48
CA PHE A 213 22.47 -9.43 4.79
C PHE A 213 23.24 -9.25 6.09
N VAL A 214 22.83 -9.95 7.17
CA VAL A 214 23.50 -9.87 8.47
C VAL A 214 24.93 -10.42 8.37
N VAL A 215 25.15 -11.54 7.69
CA VAL A 215 26.50 -12.12 7.45
C VAL A 215 27.38 -11.14 6.68
N TYR A 216 26.87 -10.58 5.59
CA TYR A 216 27.59 -9.63 4.76
C TYR A 216 27.99 -8.39 5.57
N LEU A 217 27.05 -7.79 6.29
CA LEU A 217 27.32 -6.62 7.13
C LEU A 217 28.33 -6.95 8.24
N TYR A 218 28.14 -8.07 8.94
CA TYR A 218 29.03 -8.53 10.00
C TYR A 218 30.48 -8.74 9.52
N GLY A 219 30.68 -9.23 8.29
CA GLY A 219 32.01 -9.43 7.70
C GLY A 219 32.62 -8.17 7.09
N SER A 220 31.79 -7.19 6.70
CA SER A 220 32.23 -5.94 6.05
C SER A 220 32.56 -4.81 7.03
N THR A 221 32.05 -4.88 8.26
CA THR A 221 32.35 -3.92 9.32
C THR A 221 33.58 -4.38 10.10
N ASP A 222 34.55 -3.48 10.29
CA ASP A 222 35.65 -3.71 11.23
C ASP A 222 35.06 -4.18 12.57
N PRO A 223 35.58 -5.26 13.21
CA PRO A 223 35.10 -5.79 14.48
C PRO A 223 34.93 -4.74 15.59
N GLU A 224 35.56 -3.58 15.49
CA GLU A 224 35.38 -2.46 16.40
C GLU A 224 34.02 -1.73 16.24
N PHE A 225 33.36 -1.87 15.09
CA PHE A 225 32.13 -1.15 14.76
C PHE A 225 30.88 -1.92 15.21
N ARG A 226 30.25 -1.40 16.28
CA ARG A 226 28.95 -1.81 16.84
C ARG A 226 27.74 -1.51 15.94
N ILE A 227 27.92 -1.51 14.62
CA ILE A 227 26.91 -1.07 13.65
C ILE A 227 25.68 -1.96 13.72
N LEU A 228 25.82 -3.29 13.62
CA LEU A 228 24.66 -4.19 13.65
C LEU A 228 23.85 -4.12 14.97
N PRO A 229 24.47 -4.13 16.16
CA PRO A 229 23.77 -3.86 17.42
C PRO A 229 23.03 -2.52 17.45
N LEU A 230 23.63 -1.46 16.90
CA LEU A 230 23.01 -0.14 16.82
C LEU A 230 21.81 -0.15 15.87
N GLU A 231 21.92 -0.79 14.71
CA GLU A 231 20.82 -0.90 13.74
C GLU A 231 19.67 -1.77 14.27
N LEU A 232 19.99 -2.85 14.98
CA LEU A 232 19.00 -3.66 15.68
C LEU A 232 18.21 -2.82 16.70
N TYR A 233 18.92 -2.01 17.49
CA TYR A 233 18.28 -1.11 18.46
C TYR A 233 17.41 -0.04 17.79
N LYS A 234 17.91 0.59 16.72
CA LYS A 234 17.12 1.54 15.93
C LYS A 234 15.86 0.87 15.37
N PHE A 235 15.97 -0.36 14.90
CA PHE A 235 14.82 -1.12 14.41
C PHE A 235 13.83 -1.47 15.52
N GLU A 236 14.29 -1.86 16.72
CA GLU A 236 13.43 -2.04 17.91
C GLU A 236 12.62 -0.76 18.19
N LYS A 237 13.26 0.42 18.18
CA LYS A 237 12.60 1.71 18.35
C LYS A 237 11.65 2.09 17.22
N TRP A 238 11.97 1.70 15.99
CA TRP A 238 11.09 1.89 14.85
C TRP A 238 9.82 1.04 14.96
N LEU A 239 9.94 -0.21 15.45
CA LEU A 239 8.80 -1.08 15.73
C LEU A 239 7.88 -0.53 16.81
N GLU A 240 8.41 0.13 17.85
CA GLU A 240 7.59 0.84 18.85
C GLU A 240 6.68 1.90 18.22
N ILE A 241 7.13 2.56 17.14
CA ILE A 241 6.31 3.55 16.42
C ILE A 241 5.23 2.88 15.59
N PHE A 242 5.57 1.82 14.86
CA PHE A 242 4.56 1.05 14.14
C PHE A 242 3.46 0.58 15.09
N GLN A 243 3.82 0.06 16.26
CA GLN A 243 2.87 -0.37 17.27
C GLN A 243 1.96 0.78 17.72
N LYS A 244 2.53 1.94 18.08
CA LYS A 244 1.76 3.14 18.43
C LYS A 244 0.82 3.59 17.32
N VAL A 245 1.27 3.59 16.06
CA VAL A 245 0.42 3.92 14.91
C VAL A 245 -0.73 2.92 14.75
N PHE A 246 -0.47 1.62 14.91
CA PHE A 246 -1.51 0.61 14.83
C PHE A 246 -2.54 0.71 15.97
N GLU A 247 -2.09 1.10 17.17
CA GLU A 247 -2.95 1.33 18.34
C GLU A 247 -3.79 2.60 18.22
N GLU A 248 -3.23 3.67 17.64
CA GLU A 248 -3.91 4.96 17.48
C GLU A 248 -4.91 4.98 16.32
N TYR A 249 -4.67 4.18 15.28
CA TYR A 249 -5.52 4.07 14.09
C TYR A 249 -6.06 2.63 13.91
N PRO A 250 -6.75 2.05 14.91
CA PRO A 250 -7.19 0.67 14.86
C PRO A 250 -8.15 0.40 13.69
N GLU A 251 -8.89 1.40 13.22
CA GLU A 251 -9.72 1.31 12.02
C GLU A 251 -8.94 0.96 10.76
N LEU A 252 -7.70 1.43 10.64
CA LEU A 252 -6.84 1.23 9.48
C LEU A 252 -6.12 -0.13 9.49
N PHE A 253 -5.91 -0.74 10.66
CA PHE A 253 -5.05 -1.92 10.78
C PHE A 253 -5.73 -3.14 11.42
N SER A 254 -6.61 -2.94 12.39
CA SER A 254 -7.25 -4.05 13.12
C SER A 254 -8.39 -4.63 12.29
N PRO A 255 -8.45 -5.95 12.04
CA PRO A 255 -9.49 -6.55 11.22
C PRO A 255 -10.87 -6.20 11.78
N ARG A 256 -11.69 -5.53 10.98
CA ARG A 256 -13.12 -5.37 11.29
C ARG A 256 -13.88 -6.52 10.63
N PHE A 257 -15.16 -6.63 11.00
CA PHE A 257 -16.04 -7.59 10.35
C PHE A 257 -15.99 -7.42 8.82
N PRO A 258 -15.98 -8.53 8.06
CA PRO A 258 -15.87 -8.48 6.62
C PRO A 258 -17.03 -7.68 6.03
N HIS A 259 -16.71 -6.61 5.30
CA HIS A 259 -17.70 -5.82 4.57
C HIS A 259 -18.07 -6.51 3.24
N PHE A 260 -17.14 -7.31 2.71
CA PHE A 260 -17.32 -8.05 1.46
C PHE A 260 -16.85 -9.49 1.62
N ILE A 261 -17.54 -10.41 0.94
CA ILE A 261 -17.18 -11.81 0.85
C ILE A 261 -16.87 -12.16 -0.60
N LYS A 262 -15.75 -12.86 -0.84
CA LYS A 262 -15.45 -13.38 -2.18
C LYS A 262 -16.57 -14.31 -2.62
N THR A 263 -17.05 -14.21 -3.86
CA THR A 263 -18.15 -15.03 -4.38
C THR A 263 -17.88 -16.53 -4.21
N ALA A 264 -16.63 -16.97 -4.42
CA ALA A 264 -16.23 -18.36 -4.20
C ALA A 264 -16.34 -18.82 -2.72
N HIS A 265 -16.22 -17.91 -1.76
CA HIS A 265 -16.46 -18.19 -0.34
C HIS A 265 -17.96 -18.23 -0.05
N LEU A 266 -18.74 -17.30 -0.61
CA LEU A 266 -20.20 -17.30 -0.50
C LEU A 266 -20.81 -18.60 -1.06
N HIS A 267 -20.40 -19.04 -2.26
CA HIS A 267 -20.87 -20.31 -2.82
C HIS A 267 -20.55 -21.51 -1.93
N ARG A 268 -19.34 -21.56 -1.34
CA ARG A 268 -18.96 -22.61 -0.39
C ARG A 268 -19.80 -22.58 0.88
N LEU A 269 -20.10 -21.39 1.41
CA LEU A 269 -20.99 -21.24 2.56
C LEU A 269 -22.42 -21.68 2.23
N LEU A 270 -22.98 -21.23 1.10
CA LEU A 270 -24.31 -21.63 0.65
C LEU A 270 -24.42 -23.15 0.49
N ALA A 271 -23.44 -23.79 -0.17
CA ALA A 271 -23.41 -25.25 -0.30
C ALA A 271 -23.34 -25.96 1.07
N SER A 272 -22.53 -25.45 2.01
CA SER A 272 -22.47 -26.02 3.37
C SER A 272 -23.77 -25.86 4.15
N PHE A 273 -24.48 -24.75 3.91
CA PHE A 273 -25.77 -24.46 4.52
C PHE A 273 -26.87 -25.34 3.93
N GLU A 274 -26.89 -25.55 2.62
CA GLU A 274 -27.80 -26.50 1.95
C GLU A 274 -27.63 -27.93 2.47
N VAL A 275 -26.39 -28.40 2.61
CA VAL A 275 -26.11 -29.73 3.20
C VAL A 275 -26.64 -29.80 4.63
N SER A 276 -26.41 -28.76 5.43
CA SER A 276 -26.88 -28.68 6.80
C SER A 276 -28.41 -28.66 6.87
N LEU A 277 -29.08 -27.84 6.05
CA LEU A 277 -30.54 -27.80 5.93
C LEU A 277 -31.12 -29.15 5.49
N SER A 278 -30.49 -29.84 4.55
CA SER A 278 -30.93 -31.16 4.08
C SER A 278 -30.85 -32.25 5.15
N SER A 279 -30.00 -32.08 6.17
CA SER A 279 -29.88 -33.01 7.31
C SER A 279 -31.01 -32.85 8.33
N PHE A 280 -31.67 -31.69 8.38
CA PHE A 280 -32.84 -31.50 9.22
C PHE A 280 -34.05 -32.23 8.62
N HIS A 281 -34.58 -33.19 9.36
CA HIS A 281 -35.85 -33.82 9.03
C HIS A 281 -36.98 -32.85 9.34
N PHE A 282 -37.29 -31.96 8.39
CA PHE A 282 -38.50 -31.16 8.48
C PHE A 282 -39.71 -32.08 8.32
N PRO A 283 -40.65 -32.11 9.27
CA PRO A 283 -41.88 -32.88 9.09
C PRO A 283 -42.55 -32.41 7.80
N ALA A 284 -42.99 -33.37 6.97
CA ALA A 284 -43.61 -33.13 5.67
C ALA A 284 -45.02 -32.52 5.75
N ASN A 285 -45.24 -31.63 6.72
CA ASN A 285 -46.45 -30.85 6.80
C ASN A 285 -46.52 -29.97 5.55
N PRO A 286 -47.65 -29.97 4.80
CA PRO A 286 -47.78 -29.10 3.65
C PRO A 286 -47.57 -27.66 4.11
N VAL A 287 -46.63 -26.97 3.46
CA VAL A 287 -46.37 -25.55 3.70
C VAL A 287 -47.68 -24.81 3.45
N LYS A 288 -48.18 -24.12 4.48
CA LYS A 288 -49.41 -23.33 4.36
C LYS A 288 -49.09 -22.07 3.55
N GLU A 289 -49.93 -21.75 2.57
CA GLU A 289 -49.80 -20.54 1.77
C GLU A 289 -50.35 -19.32 2.52
N VAL A 290 -49.77 -18.14 2.29
CA VAL A 290 -50.30 -16.88 2.85
C VAL A 290 -51.68 -16.60 2.26
N ARG A 291 -52.69 -16.42 3.12
CA ARG A 291 -54.05 -16.12 2.70
C ARG A 291 -54.15 -14.70 2.16
N ASN A 292 -54.91 -14.54 1.07
CA ASN A 292 -55.11 -13.23 0.44
C ASN A 292 -55.75 -12.21 1.40
N ALA A 293 -55.23 -10.99 1.38
CA ALA A 293 -55.91 -9.86 2.00
C ALA A 293 -57.24 -9.59 1.28
N LYS A 294 -58.23 -9.09 2.00
CA LYS A 294 -59.54 -8.80 1.40
C LYS A 294 -59.45 -7.59 0.48
N ALA A 295 -60.06 -7.67 -0.70
CA ALA A 295 -59.91 -6.66 -1.74
C ALA A 295 -60.52 -5.29 -1.37
N ASP A 296 -61.54 -5.27 -0.52
CA ASP A 296 -62.34 -4.10 -0.17
C ASP A 296 -61.78 -3.28 1.00
N HIS A 297 -61.13 -3.93 1.97
CA HIS A 297 -60.58 -3.24 3.15
C HIS A 297 -59.14 -3.63 3.51
N GLY A 298 -58.46 -4.42 2.68
CA GLY A 298 -57.10 -4.86 2.92
C GLY A 298 -56.96 -5.80 4.11
N PHE A 299 -55.82 -5.77 4.78
CA PHE A 299 -55.59 -6.46 6.04
C PHE A 299 -55.32 -5.48 7.19
N THR A 300 -55.75 -5.85 8.39
CA THR A 300 -55.53 -5.12 9.64
C THR A 300 -54.42 -5.77 10.47
N LEU A 301 -53.95 -5.10 11.53
CA LEU A 301 -53.01 -5.67 12.50
C LEU A 301 -53.48 -7.03 13.04
N GLN A 302 -54.78 -7.19 13.31
CA GLN A 302 -55.32 -8.47 13.78
C GLN A 302 -55.27 -9.55 12.69
N ASN A 303 -55.46 -9.18 11.42
CA ASN A 303 -55.31 -10.12 10.31
C ASN A 303 -53.86 -10.62 10.21
N LEU A 304 -52.86 -9.73 10.35
CA LEU A 304 -51.44 -10.12 10.38
C LEU A 304 -51.15 -11.09 11.52
N LYS A 305 -51.59 -10.79 12.76
CA LYS A 305 -51.40 -11.69 13.91
C LYS A 305 -52.03 -13.07 13.66
N ASN A 306 -53.25 -13.10 13.11
CA ASN A 306 -53.93 -14.35 12.78
C ASN A 306 -53.21 -15.13 11.67
N GLU A 307 -52.55 -14.43 10.75
CA GLU A 307 -51.78 -15.03 9.67
C GLU A 307 -50.50 -15.68 10.18
N LEU A 308 -49.75 -15.00 11.05
CA LEU A 308 -48.55 -15.56 11.69
C LEU A 308 -48.85 -16.88 12.42
N THR A 309 -49.96 -16.93 13.16
CA THR A 309 -50.43 -18.16 13.83
C THR A 309 -50.89 -19.21 12.82
N TYR A 310 -51.63 -18.81 11.79
CA TYR A 310 -52.10 -19.74 10.75
C TYR A 310 -50.94 -20.45 10.06
N LEU A 311 -49.88 -19.72 9.71
CA LEU A 311 -48.67 -20.25 9.07
C LEU A 311 -47.80 -21.13 10.00
N GLY A 312 -48.12 -21.21 11.29
CA GLY A 312 -47.34 -21.97 12.28
C GLY A 312 -46.04 -21.26 12.70
N LEU A 313 -45.87 -19.98 12.36
CA LEU A 313 -44.64 -19.25 12.69
C LEU A 313 -44.50 -19.02 14.20
N THR A 314 -45.60 -19.04 14.95
CA THR A 314 -45.58 -18.99 16.42
C THR A 314 -44.93 -20.23 17.06
N GLU A 315 -44.87 -21.36 16.36
CA GLU A 315 -44.19 -22.57 16.86
C GLU A 315 -42.66 -22.43 16.73
N THR A 316 -42.20 -21.83 15.62
CA THR A 316 -40.76 -21.58 15.37
C THR A 316 -40.27 -20.34 16.13
N PHE A 317 -41.12 -19.32 16.20
CA PHE A 317 -40.86 -18.03 16.80
C PHE A 317 -41.97 -17.67 17.80
N PRO A 318 -41.90 -18.13 19.06
CA PRO A 318 -42.96 -17.87 20.04
C PRO A 318 -43.26 -16.38 20.30
N ASP A 319 -42.26 -15.51 20.08
CA ASP A 319 -42.33 -14.05 20.24
C ASP A 319 -42.72 -13.30 18.95
N ILE A 320 -43.02 -13.99 17.83
CA ILE A 320 -43.22 -13.31 16.54
C ILE A 320 -44.39 -12.33 16.53
N THR A 321 -45.43 -12.61 17.32
CA THR A 321 -46.61 -11.75 17.42
C THR A 321 -46.33 -10.42 18.11
N ASP A 322 -45.25 -10.32 18.88
CA ASP A 322 -44.83 -9.10 19.58
C ASP A 322 -44.29 -8.06 18.59
N TYR A 323 -43.76 -8.52 17.45
CA TYR A 323 -43.27 -7.66 16.38
C TYR A 323 -44.34 -7.25 15.36
N ALA A 324 -45.54 -7.84 15.43
CA ALA A 324 -46.59 -7.63 14.43
C ALA A 324 -47.04 -6.16 14.33
N GLU A 325 -47.10 -5.45 15.46
CA GLU A 325 -47.48 -4.02 15.48
C GLU A 325 -46.42 -3.15 14.81
N ILE A 326 -45.14 -3.40 15.09
CA ILE A 326 -44.01 -2.70 14.47
C ILE A 326 -44.03 -2.93 12.95
N ALA A 327 -44.14 -4.19 12.52
CA ALA A 327 -44.17 -4.54 11.11
C ALA A 327 -45.37 -3.92 10.38
N TYR A 328 -46.57 -4.00 10.98
CA TYR A 328 -47.79 -3.40 10.44
C TYR A 328 -47.67 -1.89 10.25
N ASN A 329 -47.15 -1.18 11.27
CA ASN A 329 -46.96 0.27 11.20
C ASN A 329 -45.93 0.65 10.14
N GLU A 330 -44.88 -0.15 9.94
CA GLU A 330 -43.86 0.09 8.93
C GLU A 330 -44.42 -0.06 7.51
N VAL A 331 -45.16 -1.13 7.20
CA VAL A 331 -45.77 -1.29 5.87
C VAL A 331 -46.82 -0.22 5.57
N MET A 332 -47.61 0.19 6.58
CA MET A 332 -48.52 1.34 6.46
C MET A 332 -47.76 2.63 6.10
N ARG A 333 -46.64 2.89 6.79
CA ARG A 333 -45.81 4.08 6.60
C ARG A 333 -45.19 4.11 5.20
N VAL A 334 -44.68 2.98 4.71
CA VAL A 334 -44.00 2.87 3.41
C VAL A 334 -44.99 3.02 2.26
N LYS A 335 -46.15 2.36 2.34
CA LYS A 335 -47.11 2.33 1.24
C LYS A 335 -47.76 3.69 0.96
N LYS A 336 -47.99 4.50 2.00
CA LYS A 336 -48.71 5.80 1.93
C LYS A 336 -50.16 5.69 1.41
N GLU A 337 -50.73 4.49 1.31
CA GLU A 337 -52.13 4.25 0.91
C GLU A 337 -52.93 3.69 2.10
N MET A 338 -54.24 3.94 2.12
CA MET A 338 -55.11 3.47 3.22
C MET A 338 -55.35 1.95 3.23
N LEU A 339 -55.16 1.25 2.10
CA LEU A 339 -55.52 -0.15 1.93
C LEU A 339 -54.28 -1.02 1.75
N LEU A 340 -53.94 -1.89 2.71
CA LEU A 340 -52.85 -2.87 2.59
C LEU A 340 -53.32 -4.15 1.89
N ARG A 341 -52.64 -4.54 0.81
CA ARG A 341 -52.94 -5.71 -0.05
C ARG A 341 -52.11 -6.92 0.39
N THR A 342 -52.30 -8.06 -0.28
CA THR A 342 -51.55 -9.29 0.00
C THR A 342 -50.03 -9.13 -0.17
N CYS A 343 -49.56 -8.32 -1.13
CA CYS A 343 -48.11 -8.05 -1.27
C CYS A 343 -47.53 -7.40 0.01
N ASP A 344 -48.26 -6.45 0.58
CA ASP A 344 -47.85 -5.75 1.80
C ASP A 344 -47.93 -6.67 3.03
N LEU A 345 -48.75 -7.73 2.97
CA LEU A 345 -48.82 -8.78 4.00
C LEU A 345 -47.57 -9.67 3.96
N PHE A 346 -47.04 -10.01 2.78
CA PHE A 346 -45.76 -10.71 2.66
C PHE A 346 -44.63 -9.88 3.29
N ASP A 347 -44.55 -8.59 2.97
CA ASP A 347 -43.55 -7.68 3.54
C ASP A 347 -43.65 -7.63 5.07
N ALA A 348 -44.87 -7.55 5.62
CA ALA A 348 -45.08 -7.53 7.06
C ALA A 348 -44.68 -8.85 7.75
N ILE A 349 -44.96 -10.00 7.12
CA ILE A 349 -44.55 -11.33 7.62
C ILE A 349 -43.03 -11.46 7.60
N GLU A 350 -42.38 -11.09 6.48
CA GLU A 350 -40.92 -11.08 6.35
C GLU A 350 -40.29 -10.22 7.44
N HIS A 351 -40.81 -9.00 7.66
CA HIS A 351 -40.30 -8.07 8.66
C HIS A 351 -40.39 -8.66 10.08
N CYS A 352 -41.48 -9.34 10.42
CA CYS A 352 -41.63 -10.04 11.69
C CYS A 352 -40.57 -11.15 11.85
N GLN A 353 -40.37 -11.98 10.82
CA GLN A 353 -39.38 -13.07 10.84
C GLN A 353 -37.95 -12.52 10.98
N LEU A 354 -37.62 -11.45 10.24
CA LEU A 354 -36.32 -10.79 10.35
C LEU A 354 -36.07 -10.25 11.75
N LEU A 355 -37.06 -9.58 12.37
CA LEU A 355 -36.93 -9.11 13.75
C LEU A 355 -36.65 -10.27 14.73
N CYS A 356 -37.38 -11.39 14.61
CA CYS A 356 -37.10 -12.59 15.40
C CYS A 356 -35.67 -13.11 15.20
N ILE A 357 -35.23 -13.27 13.95
CA ILE A 357 -33.90 -13.83 13.60
C ILE A 357 -32.79 -12.94 14.13
N PHE A 358 -32.85 -11.63 13.89
CA PHE A 358 -31.84 -10.69 14.35
C PHE A 358 -31.87 -10.54 15.87
N ASN A 359 -33.04 -10.56 16.53
CA ASN A 359 -33.11 -10.52 17.99
C ASN A 359 -32.51 -11.75 18.69
N ARG A 360 -32.51 -12.91 18.02
CA ARG A 360 -31.91 -14.15 18.54
C ARG A 360 -30.42 -14.32 18.20
N SER A 361 -29.86 -13.52 17.30
CA SER A 361 -28.46 -13.64 16.86
C SER A 361 -27.68 -12.34 17.06
N PRO A 362 -26.95 -12.20 18.20
CA PRO A 362 -26.09 -11.05 18.46
C PRO A 362 -25.06 -10.80 17.34
N PHE A 363 -24.55 -11.86 16.72
CA PHE A 363 -23.62 -11.78 15.60
C PHE A 363 -24.23 -11.09 14.38
N LEU A 364 -25.48 -11.43 14.02
CA LEU A 364 -26.17 -10.79 12.89
C LEU A 364 -26.50 -9.32 13.19
N LYS A 365 -26.88 -8.99 14.43
CA LYS A 365 -27.05 -7.58 14.85
C LYS A 365 -25.74 -6.80 14.69
N GLN A 366 -24.64 -7.35 15.17
CA GLN A 366 -23.31 -6.73 15.06
C GLN A 366 -22.93 -6.54 13.58
N PHE A 367 -23.18 -7.54 12.74
CA PHE A 367 -22.92 -7.45 11.29
C PHE A 367 -23.70 -6.31 10.62
N LEU A 368 -24.99 -6.16 10.96
CA LEU A 368 -25.83 -5.08 10.45
C LEU A 368 -25.40 -3.71 10.98
N HIS A 369 -25.01 -3.62 12.25
CA HIS A 369 -24.47 -2.42 12.89
C HIS A 369 -23.18 -1.95 12.22
N ASN A 370 -22.24 -2.86 11.98
CA ASN A 370 -20.97 -2.54 11.35
C ASN A 370 -21.13 -2.00 9.93
N GLN A 371 -22.19 -2.41 9.23
CA GLN A 371 -22.56 -1.88 7.91
C GLN A 371 -23.38 -0.58 7.97
N LYS A 372 -23.62 -0.03 9.17
CA LYS A 372 -24.52 1.11 9.42
C LYS A 372 -25.93 0.89 8.87
N ALA A 373 -26.35 -0.36 8.80
CA ALA A 373 -27.57 -0.79 8.13
C ALA A 373 -28.70 -1.16 9.12
N CYS A 374 -28.52 -0.96 10.43
CA CYS A 374 -29.54 -1.26 11.44
C CYS A 374 -30.89 -0.58 11.15
N HIS A 375 -30.86 0.63 10.59
CA HIS A 375 -32.05 1.40 10.22
C HIS A 375 -32.92 0.70 9.15
N ARG A 376 -32.37 -0.28 8.41
CA ARG A 376 -33.11 -1.04 7.40
C ARG A 376 -34.10 -2.02 8.02
N LEU A 377 -33.93 -2.40 9.29
CA LEU A 377 -34.85 -3.27 10.01
C LEU A 377 -35.53 -2.48 11.13
N VAL A 378 -36.63 -1.81 10.79
CA VAL A 378 -37.38 -0.95 11.72
C VAL A 378 -37.84 -1.75 12.95
N GLY A 379 -37.56 -1.23 14.14
CA GLY A 379 -37.86 -1.88 15.42
C GLY A 379 -36.77 -2.83 15.95
N LEU A 380 -35.65 -3.01 15.22
CA LEU A 380 -34.52 -3.75 15.75
C LEU A 380 -33.87 -3.03 16.94
N HIS A 381 -33.85 -3.67 18.10
CA HIS A 381 -33.10 -3.16 19.26
C HIS A 381 -31.61 -3.47 19.09
N CYS A 382 -30.82 -2.44 18.79
CA CYS A 382 -29.37 -2.53 18.65
C CYS A 382 -28.69 -1.70 19.73
N ASP A 383 -28.16 -2.39 20.76
CA ASP A 383 -27.49 -1.77 21.91
C ASP A 383 -26.32 -0.86 21.48
N LEU A 384 -25.66 -1.19 20.38
CA LEU A 384 -24.53 -0.44 19.83
C LEU A 384 -24.97 0.88 19.22
N CYS A 385 -26.06 0.88 18.44
CA CYS A 385 -26.66 2.11 17.92
C CYS A 385 -27.09 3.05 19.05
N ILE A 386 -27.60 2.49 20.16
CA ILE A 386 -28.01 3.28 21.32
C ILE A 386 -26.79 3.90 21.99
N LYS A 387 -25.73 3.14 22.26
CA LYS A 387 -24.47 3.65 22.81
C LYS A 387 -23.87 4.78 21.97
N GLU A 388 -23.77 4.59 20.65
CA GLU A 388 -23.26 5.62 19.73
C GLU A 388 -24.12 6.88 19.70
N LYS A 389 -25.45 6.75 19.90
CA LYS A 389 -26.34 7.91 19.99
C LYS A 389 -26.16 8.65 21.30
N VAL A 390 -26.04 7.94 22.43
CA VAL A 390 -25.79 8.55 23.75
C VAL A 390 -24.46 9.33 23.72
N GLU A 391 -23.39 8.73 23.18
CA GLU A 391 -22.08 9.39 23.04
C GLU A 391 -22.13 10.63 22.10
N LYS A 392 -23.06 10.67 21.14
CA LYS A 392 -23.27 11.82 20.25
C LYS A 392 -24.19 12.87 20.85
N SER A 393 -25.23 12.48 21.59
CA SER A 393 -26.18 13.40 22.21
C SER A 393 -25.60 14.09 23.44
N GLU A 394 -24.66 13.47 24.17
CA GLU A 394 -23.86 14.17 25.19
C GLU A 394 -23.02 15.32 24.61
N ASN A 395 -22.91 15.43 23.28
CA ASN A 395 -22.28 16.55 22.57
C ASN A 395 -23.28 17.48 21.85
N GLN A 396 -24.59 17.21 21.84
CA GLN A 396 -25.61 17.97 21.09
C GLN A 396 -27.01 17.87 21.73
N GLU A 397 -27.27 18.57 22.83
CA GLU A 397 -28.63 18.82 23.35
C GLU A 397 -29.13 20.20 22.89
N ALA A 398 -30.23 20.26 22.11
CA ALA A 398 -31.31 21.25 22.22
C ALA A 398 -32.44 21.05 21.15
N TRP A 399 -33.71 21.21 21.58
CA TRP A 399 -34.96 21.55 20.85
C TRP A 399 -36.04 20.45 20.54
N ASP A 400 -36.85 20.19 21.58
CA ASP A 400 -38.31 19.91 21.78
C ASP A 400 -39.41 19.81 20.67
N LEU A 401 -40.28 18.76 20.78
CA LEU A 401 -41.75 18.65 21.13
C LEU A 401 -42.78 19.73 20.63
N ASP A 402 -44.09 19.55 20.34
CA ASP A 402 -45.15 18.49 20.36
C ASP A 402 -46.48 19.05 19.71
N GLU A 403 -47.59 18.28 19.72
CA GLU A 403 -49.05 18.64 19.80
C GLU A 403 -50.09 18.16 18.75
N SER A 404 -51.33 17.94 19.24
CA SER A 404 -52.36 16.96 18.80
C SER A 404 -53.84 17.47 18.83
N SER A 405 -54.79 16.61 18.36
CA SER A 405 -56.25 16.51 18.73
C SER A 405 -57.29 17.41 17.97
N SER A 406 -58.61 17.16 17.80
CA SER A 406 -59.62 16.08 18.04
C SER A 406 -61.02 16.45 17.37
N THR A 407 -62.15 15.84 17.78
CA THR A 407 -63.32 15.28 17.03
C THR A 407 -64.75 15.93 17.14
N LYS A 408 -65.62 15.64 16.12
CA LYS A 408 -67.09 15.23 16.07
C LYS A 408 -68.29 16.20 16.32
N SER A 409 -69.46 15.89 15.68
CA SER A 409 -70.80 16.56 15.73
C SER A 409 -71.99 15.54 15.81
N PRO A 410 -73.31 15.88 15.68
CA PRO A 410 -74.31 16.14 16.75
C PRO A 410 -75.67 15.36 16.63
N ILE A 411 -76.68 15.66 17.48
CA ILE A 411 -78.01 14.99 17.59
C ILE A 411 -79.21 15.91 17.20
N ASP A 412 -80.25 15.28 16.62
CA ASP A 412 -81.52 15.72 16.03
C ASP A 412 -82.70 15.94 17.03
N CYS A 413 -83.70 16.82 16.74
CA CYS A 413 -85.05 16.73 17.32
C CYS A 413 -86.17 17.52 16.61
N LYS A 414 -87.23 16.77 16.28
CA LYS A 414 -88.60 17.07 15.83
C LYS A 414 -89.34 18.24 16.52
N LYS A 415 -89.71 19.27 15.75
CA LYS A 415 -90.94 20.09 15.97
C LYS A 415 -91.51 20.54 14.61
N CYS A 416 -92.18 19.62 13.92
CA CYS A 416 -92.91 19.88 12.67
C CYS A 416 -94.41 20.03 12.94
N SER A 417 -94.87 21.28 13.06
CA SER A 417 -96.29 21.65 12.93
C SER A 417 -96.51 23.07 12.38
N GLN A 418 -95.45 23.88 12.23
CA GLN A 418 -95.46 25.13 11.43
C GLN A 418 -95.03 24.90 9.96
N THR A 419 -94.68 23.65 9.61
CA THR A 419 -94.00 23.26 8.37
C THR A 419 -94.82 23.51 7.09
N LEU A 420 -96.15 23.53 7.15
CA LEU A 420 -96.97 23.59 5.93
C LEU A 420 -97.00 24.97 5.25
N GLN A 421 -96.94 26.09 5.98
CA GLN A 421 -96.85 27.42 5.37
C GLN A 421 -95.43 27.71 4.86
N THR A 422 -94.41 27.23 5.58
CA THR A 422 -93.00 27.37 5.20
C THR A 422 -92.65 26.57 3.93
N ILE A 423 -93.32 25.44 3.70
CA ILE A 423 -93.08 24.61 2.51
C ILE A 423 -93.37 25.39 1.21
N GLU A 424 -94.39 26.24 1.15
CA GLU A 424 -94.73 26.97 -0.09
C GLU A 424 -93.74 28.10 -0.41
N ASP A 425 -93.28 28.83 0.60
CA ASP A 425 -92.24 29.85 0.43
C ASP A 425 -90.90 29.21 0.04
N VAL A 426 -90.53 28.10 0.71
CA VAL A 426 -89.35 27.30 0.34
C VAL A 426 -89.47 26.78 -1.10
N LYS A 427 -90.67 26.42 -1.59
CA LYS A 427 -90.85 25.96 -2.97
C LYS A 427 -90.61 27.06 -4.00
N LYS A 428 -91.01 28.31 -3.71
CA LYS A 428 -90.73 29.46 -4.58
C LYS A 428 -89.24 29.78 -4.59
N GLU A 429 -88.60 29.84 -3.42
CA GLU A 429 -87.15 30.07 -3.31
C GLU A 429 -86.33 28.96 -3.98
N LEU A 430 -86.78 27.70 -3.91
CA LEU A 430 -86.14 26.58 -4.56
C LEU A 430 -86.15 26.73 -6.09
N LYS A 431 -87.25 27.21 -6.69
CA LYS A 431 -87.30 27.47 -8.14
C LYS A 431 -86.36 28.61 -8.57
N THR A 432 -86.27 29.68 -7.78
CA THR A 432 -85.32 30.78 -8.06
C THR A 432 -83.87 30.31 -7.93
N SER A 433 -83.55 29.48 -6.93
CA SER A 433 -82.23 28.90 -6.74
C SER A 433 -81.86 27.92 -7.85
N GLN A 434 -82.79 27.07 -8.31
CA GLN A 434 -82.56 26.16 -9.45
C GLN A 434 -82.23 26.92 -10.74
N ASN A 435 -82.90 28.04 -11.01
CA ASN A 435 -82.57 28.87 -12.17
C ASN A 435 -81.18 29.51 -12.06
N LYS A 436 -80.76 29.95 -10.87
CA LYS A 436 -79.40 30.44 -10.63
C LYS A 436 -78.37 29.31 -10.80
N GLU A 437 -78.65 28.12 -10.28
CA GLU A 437 -77.78 26.95 -10.41
C GLU A 437 -77.58 26.56 -11.88
N ASN A 438 -78.65 26.50 -12.68
CA ASN A 438 -78.56 26.20 -14.11
C ASN A 438 -77.74 27.25 -14.89
N LYS A 439 -77.84 28.54 -14.50
CA LYS A 439 -77.02 29.60 -15.09
C LYS A 439 -75.54 29.48 -14.70
N MET A 440 -75.26 29.08 -13.46
CA MET A 440 -73.89 28.81 -13.00
C MET A 440 -73.29 27.58 -13.69
N ARG A 441 -74.04 26.47 -13.82
CA ARG A 441 -73.58 25.26 -14.53
C ARG A 441 -73.16 25.53 -15.97
N LYS A 442 -73.91 26.37 -16.71
CA LYS A 442 -73.52 26.77 -18.07
C LYS A 442 -72.20 27.56 -18.10
N LYS A 443 -72.01 28.51 -17.17
CA LYS A 443 -70.75 29.26 -17.05
C LYS A 443 -69.57 28.37 -16.68
N VAL A 444 -69.77 27.42 -15.76
CA VAL A 444 -68.73 26.45 -15.38
C VAL A 444 -68.32 25.62 -16.61
N SER A 445 -69.27 25.11 -17.39
CA SER A 445 -68.96 24.35 -18.61
C SER A 445 -68.23 25.18 -19.69
N GLU A 446 -68.52 26.47 -19.82
CA GLU A 446 -67.77 27.36 -20.73
C GLU A 446 -66.35 27.65 -20.23
N LEU A 447 -66.15 27.77 -18.91
CA LEU A 447 -64.84 27.96 -18.31
C LEU A 447 -63.98 26.70 -18.39
N GLU A 448 -64.56 25.52 -18.15
CA GLU A 448 -63.89 24.22 -18.30
C GLU A 448 -63.33 24.05 -19.73
N LYS A 449 -64.13 24.35 -20.76
CA LYS A 449 -63.67 24.28 -22.16
C LYS A 449 -62.54 25.25 -22.49
N LYS A 450 -62.52 26.44 -21.88
CA LYS A 450 -61.43 27.41 -22.06
C LYS A 450 -60.15 26.94 -21.38
N LEU A 451 -60.29 26.39 -20.17
CA LEU A 451 -59.18 25.83 -19.41
C LEU A 451 -58.53 24.64 -20.14
N ASP A 452 -59.33 23.77 -20.77
CA ASP A 452 -58.81 22.65 -21.56
C ASP A 452 -57.96 23.11 -22.75
N VAL A 453 -58.38 24.16 -23.47
CA VAL A 453 -57.61 24.72 -24.60
C VAL A 453 -56.31 25.37 -24.13
N GLU A 454 -56.36 26.14 -23.04
CA GLU A 454 -55.18 26.79 -22.46
C GLU A 454 -54.17 25.75 -21.92
N ASN A 455 -54.66 24.67 -21.31
CA ASN A 455 -53.80 23.56 -20.86
C ASN A 455 -53.06 22.88 -22.03
N VAL A 456 -53.76 22.60 -23.14
CA VAL A 456 -53.14 21.98 -24.33
C VAL A 456 -52.07 22.89 -24.94
N GLN A 457 -52.30 24.21 -24.97
CA GLN A 457 -51.32 25.16 -25.48
C GLN A 457 -50.09 25.25 -24.57
N ASN A 458 -50.30 25.34 -23.24
CA ASN A 458 -49.20 25.35 -22.27
C ASN A 458 -48.38 24.05 -22.31
N GLU A 459 -49.03 22.89 -22.50
CA GLU A 459 -48.34 21.61 -22.66
C GLU A 459 -47.43 21.58 -23.90
N GLN A 460 -47.86 22.19 -25.01
CA GLN A 460 -47.03 22.31 -26.22
C GLN A 460 -45.82 23.23 -26.00
N GLU A 461 -46.03 24.40 -25.39
CA GLU A 461 -44.95 25.35 -25.08
C GLU A 461 -43.92 24.75 -24.11
N VAL A 462 -44.37 24.00 -23.09
CA VAL A 462 -43.49 23.28 -22.16
C VAL A 462 -42.65 22.23 -22.90
N LYS A 463 -43.26 21.49 -23.83
CA LYS A 463 -42.55 20.45 -24.60
C LYS A 463 -41.48 21.03 -25.52
N GLU A 464 -41.74 22.17 -26.16
CA GLU A 464 -40.74 22.88 -26.97
C GLU A 464 -39.57 23.40 -26.12
N MET A 465 -39.85 23.93 -24.93
CA MET A 465 -38.80 24.35 -23.98
C MET A 465 -37.97 23.17 -23.46
N GLU A 466 -38.59 22.03 -23.17
CA GLU A 466 -37.89 20.79 -22.76
C GLU A 466 -36.96 20.26 -23.86
N ASP A 467 -37.37 20.37 -25.13
CA ASP A 467 -36.56 19.99 -26.28
C ASP A 467 -35.33 20.91 -26.47
N ASP A 468 -35.49 22.23 -26.34
CA ASP A 468 -34.38 23.20 -26.41
C ASP A 468 -33.40 23.05 -25.21
N LEU A 469 -33.93 22.84 -24.01
CA LEU A 469 -33.14 22.56 -22.80
C LEU A 469 -32.31 21.28 -22.98
N ARG A 470 -32.88 20.22 -23.56
CA ARG A 470 -32.16 18.98 -23.85
C ARG A 470 -31.01 19.21 -24.84
N GLY A 471 -31.23 19.99 -25.90
CA GLY A 471 -30.17 20.32 -26.88
C GLY A 471 -29.00 21.06 -26.25
N LYS A 472 -29.28 22.10 -25.44
CA LYS A 472 -28.25 22.86 -24.71
C LYS A 472 -27.49 22.02 -23.69
N GLN A 473 -28.18 21.07 -23.04
CA GLN A 473 -27.55 20.16 -22.09
C GLN A 473 -26.56 19.21 -22.80
N GLU A 474 -26.88 18.74 -24.01
CA GLU A 474 -25.98 17.93 -24.84
C GLU A 474 -24.70 18.71 -25.22
N GLU A 475 -24.84 19.95 -25.70
CA GLU A 475 -23.71 20.83 -26.04
C GLU A 475 -22.81 21.12 -24.83
N LEU A 476 -23.42 21.39 -23.66
CA LEU A 476 -22.68 21.64 -22.42
C LEU A 476 -21.91 20.40 -21.96
N ASN A 477 -22.47 19.20 -22.17
CA ASN A 477 -21.78 17.93 -21.88
C ASN A 477 -20.57 17.72 -22.81
N ILE A 478 -20.68 18.08 -24.10
CA ILE A 478 -19.55 18.02 -25.05
C ILE A 478 -18.43 18.98 -24.63
N LEU A 479 -18.75 20.24 -24.35
CA LEU A 479 -17.78 21.25 -23.90
C LEU A 479 -17.10 20.84 -22.58
N ARG A 480 -17.86 20.23 -21.66
CA ARG A 480 -17.31 19.71 -20.41
C ARG A 480 -16.31 18.57 -20.66
N ASN A 481 -16.60 17.66 -21.57
CA ASN A 481 -15.69 16.58 -21.93
C ASN A 481 -14.40 17.09 -22.59
N ASP A 482 -14.49 18.11 -23.45
CA ASP A 482 -13.30 18.70 -24.07
C ASP A 482 -12.46 19.51 -23.07
N SER A 483 -13.10 20.21 -22.13
CA SER A 483 -12.40 20.88 -21.02
C SER A 483 -11.64 19.88 -20.13
N LEU A 484 -12.22 18.70 -19.87
CA LEU A 484 -11.54 17.61 -19.15
C LEU A 484 -10.30 17.10 -19.91
N LYS A 485 -10.39 16.91 -21.23
CA LYS A 485 -9.22 16.51 -22.04
C LYS A 485 -8.10 17.54 -22.01
N VAL A 486 -8.43 18.84 -22.05
CA VAL A 486 -7.43 19.92 -21.94
C VAL A 486 -6.77 19.92 -20.56
N HIS A 487 -7.54 19.67 -19.51
CA HIS A 487 -7.00 19.55 -18.15
C HIS A 487 -6.02 18.38 -18.03
N ASP A 488 -6.34 17.22 -18.60
CA ASP A 488 -5.47 16.03 -18.62
C ASP A 488 -4.13 16.34 -19.32
N VAL A 489 -4.16 16.99 -20.49
CA VAL A 489 -2.95 17.40 -21.22
C VAL A 489 -2.10 18.41 -20.42
N LEU A 490 -2.73 19.34 -19.69
CA LEU A 490 -2.00 20.29 -18.84
C LEU A 490 -1.30 19.60 -17.66
N MET A 491 -1.91 18.55 -17.09
CA MET A 491 -1.31 17.73 -16.05
C MET A 491 -0.10 16.94 -16.57
N GLU A 492 -0.19 16.36 -17.77
CA GLU A 492 0.94 15.67 -18.42
C GLU A 492 2.13 16.62 -18.70
N ILE A 493 1.85 17.85 -19.16
CA ILE A 493 2.90 18.86 -19.38
C ILE A 493 3.58 19.26 -18.07
N ALA A 494 2.86 19.32 -16.95
CA ALA A 494 3.41 19.65 -15.65
C ALA A 494 4.35 18.53 -15.13
N ASP A 495 3.95 17.26 -15.26
CA ASP A 495 4.80 16.09 -14.95
C ASP A 495 6.11 16.12 -15.77
N LEU A 496 6.00 16.26 -17.09
CA LEU A 496 7.17 16.28 -17.98
C LEU A 496 8.18 17.38 -17.61
N LYS A 497 7.69 18.56 -17.19
CA LYS A 497 8.57 19.65 -16.70
C LYS A 497 9.27 19.30 -15.38
N GLN A 498 8.59 18.60 -14.47
CA GLN A 498 9.18 18.16 -13.22
C GLN A 498 10.25 17.07 -13.45
N LYS A 499 9.98 16.12 -14.35
CA LYS A 499 10.94 15.09 -14.77
C LYS A 499 12.19 15.70 -15.42
N HIS A 500 12.02 16.67 -16.32
CA HIS A 500 13.14 17.40 -16.92
C HIS A 500 14.04 18.07 -15.87
N SER A 501 13.43 18.78 -14.90
CA SER A 501 14.20 19.45 -13.84
C SER A 501 14.97 18.47 -12.93
N LYS A 502 14.43 17.27 -12.69
CA LYS A 502 15.12 16.21 -11.94
C LYS A 502 16.31 15.66 -12.73
N LEU A 503 16.13 15.39 -14.02
CA LEU A 503 17.19 14.88 -14.91
C LEU A 503 18.34 15.87 -15.05
N GLU A 504 18.06 17.16 -15.21
CA GLU A 504 19.09 18.21 -15.28
C GLU A 504 20.00 18.22 -14.04
N LYS A 505 19.42 18.08 -12.84
CA LYS A 505 20.19 18.02 -11.59
C LYS A 505 21.05 16.76 -11.49
N HIS A 506 20.54 15.62 -11.96
CA HIS A 506 21.30 14.36 -11.95
C HIS A 506 22.49 14.41 -12.92
N VAL A 507 22.28 14.96 -14.12
CA VAL A 507 23.34 15.18 -15.11
C VAL A 507 24.43 16.10 -14.55
N GLU A 508 24.06 17.15 -13.83
CA GLU A 508 25.05 18.04 -13.20
C GLU A 508 25.85 17.33 -12.11
N GLY A 509 25.21 16.52 -11.26
CA GLY A 509 25.89 15.71 -10.25
C GLY A 509 26.89 14.71 -10.85
N LEU A 510 26.52 14.04 -11.95
CA LEU A 510 27.41 13.11 -12.65
C LEU A 510 28.62 13.82 -13.27
N LYS A 511 28.46 15.05 -13.78
CA LYS A 511 29.58 15.85 -14.28
C LYS A 511 30.56 16.20 -13.17
N GLU A 512 30.07 16.60 -11.99
CA GLU A 512 30.91 16.90 -10.83
C GLU A 512 31.68 15.67 -10.33
N GLU A 513 31.03 14.50 -10.30
CA GLU A 513 31.67 13.25 -9.88
C GLU A 513 32.75 12.80 -10.88
N ASN A 514 32.45 12.89 -12.18
CA ASN A 514 33.42 12.57 -13.23
C ASN A 514 34.66 13.48 -13.15
N LEU A 515 34.45 14.79 -12.92
CA LEU A 515 35.56 15.75 -12.74
C LEU A 515 36.42 15.43 -11.50
N LYS A 516 35.81 14.94 -10.41
CA LYS A 516 36.55 14.48 -9.21
C LYS A 516 37.36 13.22 -9.50
N GLN A 517 36.78 12.26 -10.22
CA GLN A 517 37.48 11.03 -10.62
C GLN A 517 38.68 11.34 -11.54
N GLU A 518 38.52 12.24 -12.51
CA GLU A 518 39.59 12.67 -13.41
C GLU A 518 40.75 13.35 -12.65
N ARG A 519 40.44 14.22 -11.68
CA ARG A 519 41.47 14.84 -10.81
C ARG A 519 42.24 13.80 -9.99
N ASN A 520 41.53 12.83 -9.41
CA ASN A 520 42.16 11.76 -8.64
C ASN A 520 43.06 10.90 -9.53
N TYR A 521 42.60 10.53 -10.73
CA TYR A 521 43.40 9.79 -11.71
C TYR A 521 44.68 10.53 -12.08
N ASN A 522 44.58 11.82 -12.42
CA ASN A 522 45.74 12.64 -12.78
C ASN A 522 46.75 12.79 -11.62
N LEU A 523 46.26 12.92 -10.37
CA LEU A 523 47.12 12.97 -9.19
C LEU A 523 47.87 11.64 -8.98
N THR A 524 47.16 10.51 -9.10
CA THR A 524 47.77 9.18 -9.00
C THR A 524 48.82 8.96 -10.09
N GLN A 525 48.53 9.37 -11.33
CA GLN A 525 49.47 9.27 -12.45
C GLN A 525 50.73 10.11 -12.20
N SER A 526 50.58 11.37 -11.78
CA SER A 526 51.72 12.25 -11.49
C SER A 526 52.62 11.70 -10.36
N ASN A 527 52.02 11.14 -9.31
CA ASN A 527 52.77 10.50 -8.22
C ASN A 527 53.54 9.26 -8.71
N LEU A 528 52.96 8.45 -9.59
CA LEU A 528 53.62 7.28 -10.18
C LEU A 528 54.79 7.70 -11.07
N GLU A 529 54.63 8.74 -11.88
CA GLU A 529 55.70 9.29 -12.73
C GLU A 529 56.87 9.85 -11.91
N ALA A 530 56.58 10.58 -10.83
CA ALA A 530 57.61 11.08 -9.91
C ALA A 530 58.41 9.95 -9.26
N ASN A 531 57.72 8.90 -8.79
CA ASN A 531 58.37 7.71 -8.23
C ASN A 531 59.24 6.98 -9.26
N LEU A 532 58.76 6.83 -10.50
CA LEU A 532 59.53 6.23 -11.60
C LEU A 532 60.78 7.05 -11.94
N SER A 533 60.69 8.39 -11.93
CA SER A 533 61.85 9.26 -12.15
C SER A 533 62.92 9.08 -11.07
N SER A 534 62.51 9.08 -9.80
CA SER A 534 63.42 8.87 -8.66
C SER A 534 64.10 7.49 -8.73
N MET A 535 63.36 6.44 -9.09
CA MET A 535 63.95 5.10 -9.27
C MET A 535 64.96 5.05 -10.43
N ARG A 536 64.72 5.75 -11.54
CA ARG A 536 65.67 5.83 -12.67
C ARG A 536 66.96 6.56 -12.31
N GLU A 537 66.86 7.64 -11.55
CA GLU A 537 68.04 8.34 -11.01
C GLU A 537 68.86 7.43 -10.12
N GLY A 538 68.21 6.70 -9.19
CA GLY A 538 68.87 5.71 -8.34
C GLY A 538 69.58 4.61 -9.14
N LEU A 539 68.94 4.10 -10.20
CA LEU A 539 69.56 3.12 -11.11
C LEU A 539 70.79 3.67 -11.84
N THR A 540 70.74 4.94 -12.27
CA THR A 540 71.87 5.59 -12.96
C THR A 540 73.08 5.73 -12.05
N ILE A 541 72.86 6.13 -10.78
CA ILE A 541 73.92 6.22 -9.77
C ILE A 541 74.54 4.84 -9.50
N LEU A 542 73.70 3.80 -9.37
CA LEU A 542 74.19 2.43 -9.18
C LEU A 542 75.02 1.93 -10.37
N GLN A 543 74.64 2.27 -11.61
CA GLN A 543 75.41 1.94 -12.81
C GLN A 543 76.80 2.59 -12.79
N GLN A 544 76.89 3.89 -12.45
CA GLN A 544 78.17 4.59 -12.32
C GLN A 544 79.08 3.95 -11.26
N TYR A 545 78.54 3.66 -10.08
CA TYR A 545 79.28 2.95 -9.03
C TYR A 545 79.77 1.57 -9.49
N THR A 546 78.96 0.87 -10.28
CA THR A 546 79.34 -0.44 -10.82
C THR A 546 80.52 -0.29 -11.79
N GLU A 547 80.47 0.66 -12.72
CA GLU A 547 81.56 0.94 -13.67
C GLU A 547 82.87 1.34 -12.98
N GLU A 548 82.80 2.19 -11.94
CA GLU A 548 83.97 2.57 -11.12
C GLU A 548 84.62 1.34 -10.46
N LEU A 549 83.80 0.47 -9.86
CA LEU A 549 84.27 -0.79 -9.27
C LEU A 549 84.88 -1.74 -10.31
N GLU A 550 84.37 -1.78 -11.54
CA GLU A 550 84.96 -2.59 -12.62
C GLU A 550 86.33 -2.07 -13.05
N GLN A 551 86.50 -0.75 -13.17
CA GLN A 551 87.78 -0.12 -13.50
C GLN A 551 88.81 -0.36 -12.40
N GLU A 552 88.41 -0.25 -11.14
CA GLU A 552 89.29 -0.50 -9.99
C GLU A 552 89.71 -1.98 -9.91
N ARG A 553 88.76 -2.90 -10.15
CA ARG A 553 89.04 -4.33 -10.29
C ARG A 553 90.03 -4.62 -11.41
N GLN A 554 89.88 -3.95 -12.57
CA GLN A 554 90.80 -4.14 -13.69
C GLN A 554 92.22 -3.64 -13.38
N LYS A 555 92.36 -2.45 -12.76
CA LYS A 555 93.67 -1.95 -12.28
C LYS A 555 94.33 -2.90 -11.29
N TYR A 556 93.55 -3.46 -10.37
CA TYR A 556 94.05 -4.46 -9.41
C TYR A 556 94.53 -5.74 -10.11
N GLN A 557 93.78 -6.22 -11.10
CA GLN A 557 94.15 -7.39 -11.91
C GLN A 557 95.46 -7.16 -12.69
N GLU A 558 95.62 -5.99 -13.31
CA GLU A 558 96.83 -5.60 -14.06
C GLU A 558 98.06 -5.54 -13.14
N MET A 559 97.90 -5.01 -11.92
CA MET A 559 98.95 -4.95 -10.90
C MET A 559 99.38 -6.35 -10.44
N LEU A 560 98.43 -7.28 -10.29
CA LEU A 560 98.72 -8.69 -9.97
C LEU A 560 99.48 -9.39 -11.09
N THR A 561 99.10 -9.16 -12.36
CA THR A 561 99.82 -9.73 -13.51
C THR A 561 101.25 -9.20 -13.62
N ALA A 562 101.46 -7.89 -13.45
CA ALA A 562 102.79 -7.28 -13.46
C ALA A 562 103.69 -7.84 -12.34
N ARG A 563 103.14 -8.03 -11.14
CA ARG A 563 103.86 -8.62 -10.01
C ARG A 563 104.22 -10.10 -10.23
N SER A 564 103.42 -10.83 -11.00
CA SER A 564 103.69 -12.23 -11.35
C SER A 564 104.79 -12.40 -12.41
N GLU A 565 105.03 -11.38 -13.25
CA GLU A 565 106.11 -11.38 -14.24
C GLU A 565 107.45 -10.92 -13.65
N GLU A 566 107.40 -10.10 -12.58
CA GLU A 566 108.56 -9.57 -11.86
C GLU A 566 108.72 -10.22 -10.48
N THR A 567 109.00 -11.51 -10.34
CA THR A 567 109.85 -12.06 -9.25
C THR A 567 109.87 -13.60 -9.23
N SER A 568 110.94 -14.14 -9.83
CA SER A 568 111.69 -15.23 -9.21
C SER A 568 112.50 -14.62 -8.07
N VAL A 569 112.27 -15.06 -6.83
CA VAL A 569 113.23 -15.20 -5.71
C VAL A 569 112.48 -15.18 -4.39
N GLN A 570 112.81 -16.19 -3.59
CA GLN A 570 112.26 -16.62 -2.32
C GLN A 570 112.43 -15.59 -1.19
N ALA A 571 111.39 -15.43 -0.36
CA ALA A 571 111.52 -15.17 1.08
C ALA A 571 110.19 -15.45 1.81
N GLU A 572 110.21 -16.43 2.71
CA GLU A 572 109.28 -16.67 3.83
C GLU A 572 109.04 -15.38 4.67
N PRO A 573 107.90 -15.19 5.37
CA PRO A 573 107.60 -16.00 6.56
C PRO A 573 106.12 -16.28 6.90
N ALA A 574 105.98 -17.38 7.65
CA ALA A 574 104.94 -17.94 8.53
C ALA A 574 103.89 -17.04 9.24
N GLY A 575 103.45 -15.91 8.66
CA GLY A 575 102.34 -15.09 9.17
C GLY A 575 101.11 -15.02 8.26
N GLY A 576 101.20 -15.53 7.02
CA GLY A 576 100.16 -15.37 5.99
C GLY A 576 99.07 -16.43 5.95
N GLU A 577 99.20 -17.56 6.65
CA GLU A 577 98.19 -18.63 6.58
C GLU A 577 96.88 -18.25 7.30
N GLU A 578 96.94 -17.50 8.40
CA GLU A 578 95.76 -17.10 9.16
C GLU A 578 94.97 -15.98 8.46
N GLU A 579 95.67 -14.97 7.90
CA GLU A 579 95.04 -13.94 7.05
C GLU A 579 94.44 -14.54 5.77
N MET A 580 95.11 -15.51 5.15
CA MET A 580 94.58 -16.16 3.95
C MET A 580 93.35 -17.03 4.26
N LEU A 581 93.30 -17.66 5.45
CA LEU A 581 92.12 -18.40 5.91
C LEU A 581 90.93 -17.46 6.17
N ASP A 582 91.16 -16.30 6.80
CA ASP A 582 90.10 -15.30 7.07
C ASP A 582 89.56 -14.68 5.77
N VAL A 583 90.44 -14.30 4.84
CA VAL A 583 90.06 -13.81 3.51
C VAL A 583 89.27 -14.87 2.73
N THR A 584 89.67 -16.15 2.82
CA THR A 584 88.94 -17.25 2.16
C THR A 584 87.54 -17.41 2.75
N LYS A 585 87.38 -17.28 4.07
CA LYS A 585 86.08 -17.32 4.75
C LYS A 585 85.18 -16.16 4.32
N GLN A 586 85.71 -14.93 4.27
CA GLN A 586 84.96 -13.75 3.82
C GLN A 586 84.52 -13.86 2.36
N ILE A 587 85.35 -14.46 1.49
CA ILE A 587 84.99 -14.72 0.09
C ILE A 587 83.82 -15.70 -0.01
N GLU A 588 83.79 -16.74 0.83
CA GLU A 588 82.72 -17.74 0.80
C GLU A 588 81.40 -17.19 1.35
N GLU A 589 81.44 -16.40 2.43
CA GLU A 589 80.28 -15.67 2.95
C GLU A 589 79.72 -14.69 1.89
N ALA A 590 80.59 -13.96 1.17
CA ALA A 590 80.18 -13.06 0.10
C ALA A 590 79.54 -13.79 -1.10
N LYS A 591 79.99 -15.02 -1.41
CA LYS A 591 79.37 -15.86 -2.45
C LYS A 591 77.99 -16.35 -2.04
N GLU A 592 77.81 -16.79 -0.80
CA GLU A 592 76.51 -17.21 -0.27
C GLU A 592 75.50 -16.06 -0.30
N GLU A 593 75.92 -14.86 0.10
CA GLU A 593 75.08 -13.65 0.07
C GLU A 593 74.68 -13.27 -1.36
N LYS A 594 75.62 -13.34 -2.32
CA LYS A 594 75.33 -13.10 -3.75
C LYS A 594 74.30 -14.08 -4.31
N ILE A 595 74.35 -15.35 -3.90
CA ILE A 595 73.37 -16.37 -4.31
C ILE A 595 71.99 -16.02 -3.75
N ARG A 596 71.90 -15.59 -2.48
CA ARG A 596 70.64 -15.18 -1.84
C ARG A 596 69.99 -13.99 -2.56
N LEU A 597 70.76 -12.92 -2.79
CA LEU A 597 70.27 -11.71 -3.45
C LEU A 597 69.79 -11.99 -4.89
N LYS A 598 70.47 -12.88 -5.60
CA LYS A 598 70.05 -13.30 -6.94
C LYS A 598 68.72 -14.05 -6.93
N ALA A 599 68.52 -14.96 -5.97
CA ALA A 599 67.26 -15.68 -5.83
C ALA A 599 66.07 -14.75 -5.49
N GLU A 600 66.31 -13.72 -4.68
CA GLU A 600 65.31 -12.71 -4.35
C GLU A 600 64.97 -11.81 -5.55
N HIS A 601 65.98 -11.37 -6.31
CA HIS A 601 65.79 -10.63 -7.55
C HIS A 601 64.90 -11.41 -8.54
N ASP A 602 65.22 -12.68 -8.78
CA ASP A 602 64.44 -13.55 -9.68
C ASP A 602 63.00 -13.76 -9.20
N ALA A 603 62.77 -13.78 -7.88
CA ALA A 603 61.42 -13.86 -7.31
C ALA A 603 60.62 -12.56 -7.55
N ASN A 604 61.23 -11.40 -7.36
CA ASN A 604 60.61 -10.10 -7.59
C ASN A 604 60.27 -9.91 -9.08
N GLU A 605 61.14 -10.32 -10.00
CA GLU A 605 60.91 -10.23 -11.44
C GLU A 605 59.68 -11.07 -11.86
N ARG A 606 59.51 -12.27 -11.29
CA ARG A 606 58.30 -13.09 -11.51
C ARG A 606 57.02 -12.42 -11.02
N ILE A 607 57.06 -11.72 -9.88
CA ILE A 607 55.90 -11.00 -9.33
C ILE A 607 55.54 -9.82 -10.24
N ILE A 608 56.53 -9.05 -10.69
CA ILE A 608 56.33 -7.94 -11.63
C ILE A 608 55.67 -8.44 -12.91
N GLN A 609 56.14 -9.55 -13.47
CA GLN A 609 55.56 -10.12 -14.68
C GLN A 609 54.09 -10.56 -14.49
N GLN A 610 53.76 -11.18 -13.35
CA GLN A 610 52.37 -11.55 -13.02
C GLN A 610 51.44 -10.33 -12.88
N LEU A 611 51.96 -9.20 -12.39
CA LEU A 611 51.20 -7.95 -12.30
C LEU A 611 50.96 -7.35 -13.68
N LEU A 612 51.97 -7.36 -14.56
CA LEU A 612 51.84 -6.91 -15.95
C LEU A 612 50.82 -7.75 -16.74
N ASP A 613 50.86 -9.07 -16.60
CA ASP A 613 49.90 -9.98 -17.26
C ASP A 613 48.46 -9.77 -16.77
N LYS A 614 48.26 -9.43 -15.49
CA LYS A 614 46.95 -9.06 -14.96
C LYS A 614 46.45 -7.74 -15.55
N LEU A 615 47.31 -6.73 -15.65
CA LEU A 615 46.95 -5.42 -16.21
C LEU A 615 46.58 -5.51 -17.69
N ALA A 616 47.28 -6.34 -18.47
CA ALA A 616 46.97 -6.56 -19.88
C ALA A 616 45.59 -7.20 -20.14
N ASN A 617 45.02 -7.90 -19.16
CA ASN A 617 43.67 -8.46 -19.26
C ASN A 617 42.55 -7.47 -18.92
N PHE A 618 42.87 -6.25 -18.46
CA PHE A 618 41.91 -5.21 -18.11
C PHE A 618 41.80 -4.07 -19.15
N SER A 619 42.67 -4.06 -20.17
CA SER A 619 42.55 -3.23 -21.39
C SER A 619 41.82 -3.99 -22.48
#